data_AF-A0A1X7UJ24-F1
#
_entry.id   AF-A0A1X7UJ24-F1
#
_cell.length_a   1.000
_cell.length_b   1.000
_cell.length_c   1.000
_cell.angle_alpha   90.00
_cell.angle_beta   90.00
_cell.angle_gamma   90.00
#
_symmetry.space_group_name_H-M   'P 1'
#
loop_
_entity.id
_entity.type
_entity.pdbx_description
1 polymer ?
#
loop_
_entity_poly.entity_id
_entity_poly.type
_entity_poly.pdbx_seq_one_letter_code
_entity_poly.pdbx_strand_id
1 'polypeptide(L)'
;CESIQNNETDSISTQSQLQEQEIRVSRAAHEYSFEAMRGKFCVFLENMRSILLSMETISLEELKQFLERYYPELKSQLQRTKSVDSVLKIVEKKCNIVNVAAMETIANRYDLEDGINLVSIYKEEIKKFSNEMKLTFTLNRKISLASSSSLTCEKIGFLLDWEPSDHLLEDIRLLLERAFDDLANEVVVQTIQKANSILIICYAPLYLMNALFLEAQANLPR
;
A
#
# COMPACT_ATOMS: atom_id res chain seq x y z
N CYS A 1 83.27 14.26 23.05
CA CYS A 1 82.11 13.92 23.90
C CYS A 1 80.89 13.79 23.00
N GLU A 2 80.03 12.81 23.28
CA GLU A 2 78.69 12.66 22.69
C GLU A 2 77.79 13.91 22.98
N SER A 3 76.59 14.09 22.41
CA SER A 3 75.64 13.12 21.83
C SER A 3 74.65 13.76 20.84
N ILE A 4 73.95 12.91 20.08
CA ILE A 4 72.90 13.23 19.09
C ILE A 4 71.50 13.01 19.71
N GLN A 5 70.51 13.85 19.34
CA GLN A 5 69.07 13.52 19.09
C GLN A 5 68.37 14.83 18.62
N ASN A 6 67.69 14.90 17.47
CA ASN A 6 66.35 14.33 17.14
C ASN A 6 65.27 14.81 18.13
N ASN A 7 64.08 15.29 17.79
CA ASN A 7 63.35 15.52 16.53
C ASN A 7 62.45 16.78 16.75
N GLU A 8 61.53 17.27 15.90
CA GLU A 8 60.87 16.79 14.66
C GLU A 8 60.54 18.00 13.75
N THR A 9 59.65 17.83 12.78
CA THR A 9 58.96 18.92 12.03
C THR A 9 57.45 18.80 12.21
N ASP A 10 56.81 19.80 12.82
CA ASP A 10 55.34 19.88 12.92
C ASP A 10 54.71 20.23 11.56
N SER A 11 54.51 19.21 10.74
CA SER A 11 53.63 19.28 9.57
C SER A 11 52.17 19.30 10.01
N ILE A 12 51.51 20.45 9.88
CA ILE A 12 50.07 20.57 10.15
C ILE A 12 49.31 19.77 9.09
N SER A 13 48.90 18.55 9.46
CA SER A 13 48.08 17.67 8.64
C SER A 13 46.62 18.14 8.68
N THR A 14 46.14 18.70 7.57
CA THR A 14 44.74 19.09 7.41
C THR A 14 43.86 17.85 7.19
N GLN A 15 43.56 17.12 8.27
CA GLN A 15 42.57 16.04 8.21
C GLN A 15 41.16 16.62 8.02
N SER A 16 40.61 16.47 6.82
CA SER A 16 39.22 16.75 6.53
C SER A 16 38.32 15.75 7.28
N GLN A 17 37.75 16.16 8.41
CA GLN A 17 36.69 15.40 9.07
C GLN A 17 35.48 15.36 8.15
N LEU A 18 35.13 14.17 7.65
CA LEU A 18 33.84 13.91 7.03
C LEU A 18 32.75 14.03 8.11
N GLN A 19 32.11 15.19 8.20
CA GLN A 19 30.89 15.33 8.97
C GLN A 19 29.76 14.58 8.24
N GLU A 20 29.38 13.42 8.77
CA GLU A 20 28.10 12.80 8.42
C GLU A 20 26.98 13.76 8.85
N GLN A 21 26.38 14.45 7.87
CA GLN A 21 25.20 15.26 8.11
C GLN A 21 24.00 14.35 8.34
N GLU A 22 23.67 14.10 9.61
CA GLU A 22 22.42 13.44 10.00
C GLU A 22 21.22 14.32 9.61
N ILE A 23 20.64 14.06 8.43
CA ILE A 23 19.42 14.75 7.99
C ILE A 23 18.25 14.24 8.83
N ARG A 24 17.96 14.94 9.93
CA ARG A 24 16.76 14.71 10.76
C ARG A 24 15.50 15.17 10.02
N VAL A 25 15.01 14.32 9.13
CA VAL A 25 13.67 14.45 8.55
C VAL A 25 12.66 14.39 9.69
N SER A 26 12.02 15.52 9.96
CA SER A 26 11.14 15.65 11.12
C SER A 26 9.94 14.69 11.03
N ARG A 27 9.38 14.33 12.20
CA ARG A 27 8.11 13.60 12.28
C ARG A 27 7.02 14.28 11.43
N ALA A 28 6.95 15.61 11.46
CA ALA A 28 5.99 16.39 10.69
C ALA A 28 6.15 16.20 9.15
N ALA A 29 7.35 16.00 8.64
CA ALA A 29 7.57 15.76 7.21
C ALA A 29 7.02 14.39 6.74
N HIS A 30 7.16 13.34 7.57
CA HIS A 30 6.56 12.03 7.29
C HIS A 30 5.04 12.03 7.48
N GLU A 31 4.53 12.72 8.51
CA GLU A 31 3.08 12.87 8.71
C GLU A 31 2.44 13.67 7.55
N TYR A 32 3.14 14.69 7.04
CA TYR A 32 2.76 15.40 5.81
C TYR A 32 2.79 14.49 4.59
N SER A 33 3.83 13.67 4.40
CA SER A 33 3.93 12.71 3.29
C SER A 33 2.76 11.72 3.27
N PHE A 34 2.34 11.19 4.44
CA PHE A 34 1.19 10.29 4.53
C PHE A 34 -0.12 10.96 4.11
N GLU A 35 -0.45 12.14 4.64
CA GLU A 35 -1.70 12.83 4.26
C GLU A 35 -1.63 13.38 2.82
N ALA A 36 -0.45 13.73 2.31
CA ALA A 36 -0.26 14.08 0.91
C ALA A 36 -0.54 12.89 -0.02
N MET A 37 -0.03 11.70 0.30
CA MET A 37 -0.32 10.48 -0.47
C MET A 37 -1.80 10.08 -0.39
N ARG A 38 -2.44 10.29 0.76
CA ARG A 38 -3.88 10.12 0.93
C ARG A 38 -4.68 11.12 0.08
N GLY A 39 -4.22 12.37 -0.03
CA GLY A 39 -4.77 13.37 -0.94
C GLY A 39 -4.66 12.93 -2.41
N LYS A 40 -3.48 12.45 -2.84
CA LYS A 40 -3.28 11.85 -4.16
C LYS A 40 -4.24 10.67 -4.42
N PHE A 41 -4.49 9.82 -3.42
CA PHE A 41 -5.44 8.72 -3.54
C PHE A 41 -6.88 9.20 -3.78
N CYS A 42 -7.34 10.22 -3.06
CA CYS A 42 -8.65 10.82 -3.29
C CYS A 42 -8.78 11.36 -4.73
N VAL A 43 -7.78 12.10 -5.20
CA VAL A 43 -7.75 12.64 -6.58
C VAL A 43 -7.73 11.52 -7.63
N PHE A 44 -6.97 10.44 -7.38
CA PHE A 44 -6.98 9.25 -8.23
C PHE A 44 -8.37 8.63 -8.34
N LEU A 45 -9.06 8.42 -7.22
CA LEU A 45 -10.42 7.86 -7.21
C LEU A 45 -11.44 8.80 -7.90
N GLU A 46 -11.36 10.11 -7.66
CA GLU A 46 -12.24 11.09 -8.31
C GLU A 46 -12.04 11.14 -9.83
N ASN A 47 -10.79 11.11 -10.29
CA ASN A 47 -10.46 11.08 -11.72
C ASN A 47 -10.89 9.77 -12.38
N MET A 48 -10.59 8.61 -11.77
CA MET A 48 -11.07 7.30 -12.25
C MET A 48 -12.61 7.26 -12.35
N ARG A 49 -13.30 7.76 -11.32
CA ARG A 49 -14.76 7.86 -11.29
C ARG A 49 -15.28 8.82 -12.37
N SER A 50 -14.60 9.92 -12.65
CA SER A 50 -14.94 10.84 -13.74
C SER A 50 -14.87 10.16 -15.11
N ILE A 51 -13.74 9.49 -15.40
CA ILE A 51 -13.52 8.71 -16.63
C ILE A 51 -14.63 7.67 -16.80
N LEU A 52 -14.91 6.88 -15.76
CA LEU A 52 -15.92 5.81 -15.79
C LEU A 52 -17.36 6.32 -15.92
N LEU A 53 -17.68 7.52 -15.40
CA LEU A 53 -19.02 8.10 -15.51
C LEU A 53 -19.23 8.90 -16.81
N SER A 54 -18.15 9.30 -17.50
CA SER A 54 -18.23 9.92 -18.83
C SER A 54 -18.44 8.93 -19.99
N MET A 55 -18.19 7.63 -19.75
CA MET A 55 -18.32 6.58 -20.75
C MET A 55 -19.78 6.14 -20.90
N GLU A 56 -20.44 6.58 -21.98
CA GLU A 56 -21.82 6.19 -22.34
C GLU A 56 -21.98 4.67 -22.55
N THR A 57 -20.89 3.94 -22.78
CA THR A 57 -20.88 2.50 -23.09
C THR A 57 -20.92 1.59 -21.87
N ILE A 58 -20.71 2.10 -20.64
CA ILE A 58 -20.66 1.25 -19.44
C ILE A 58 -22.07 0.86 -18.99
N SER A 59 -22.54 -0.29 -19.48
CA SER A 59 -23.75 -0.93 -19.01
C SER A 59 -23.64 -1.32 -17.53
N LEU A 60 -24.58 -0.83 -16.71
CA LEU A 60 -24.67 -1.15 -15.28
C LEU A 60 -24.71 -2.66 -15.01
N GLU A 61 -25.49 -3.40 -15.79
CA GLU A 61 -25.67 -4.83 -15.58
C GLU A 61 -24.48 -5.66 -16.06
N GLU A 62 -23.76 -5.19 -17.10
CA GLU A 62 -22.49 -5.82 -17.49
C GLU A 62 -21.39 -5.58 -16.47
N LEU A 63 -21.30 -4.35 -15.93
CA LEU A 63 -20.35 -4.01 -14.87
C LEU A 63 -20.62 -4.83 -13.61
N LYS A 64 -21.89 -4.98 -13.20
CA LYS A 64 -22.28 -5.88 -12.10
C LYS A 64 -21.88 -7.33 -12.39
N GLN A 65 -22.22 -7.87 -13.55
CA GLN A 65 -21.90 -9.26 -13.90
C GLN A 65 -20.39 -9.52 -13.94
N PHE A 66 -19.59 -8.56 -14.41
CA PHE A 66 -18.14 -8.62 -14.38
C PHE A 66 -17.63 -8.65 -12.93
N LEU A 67 -18.05 -7.69 -12.11
CA LEU A 67 -17.63 -7.59 -10.71
C LEU A 67 -18.17 -8.73 -9.83
N GLU A 68 -19.28 -9.38 -10.18
CA GLU A 68 -19.77 -10.58 -9.50
C GLU A 68 -18.93 -11.83 -9.79
N ARG A 69 -18.25 -11.88 -10.93
CA ARG A 69 -17.30 -12.95 -11.25
C ARG A 69 -15.95 -12.69 -10.61
N TYR A 70 -15.52 -11.44 -10.60
CA TYR A 70 -14.22 -11.02 -10.06
C TYR A 70 -14.22 -10.94 -8.52
N TYR A 71 -15.30 -10.43 -7.92
CA TYR A 71 -15.52 -10.35 -6.47
C TYR A 71 -16.86 -10.99 -6.06
N PRO A 72 -16.95 -12.33 -6.01
CA PRO A 72 -18.19 -13.06 -5.70
C PRO A 72 -18.87 -12.65 -4.38
N GLU A 73 -18.09 -12.25 -3.38
CA GLU A 73 -18.56 -11.79 -2.08
C GLU A 73 -19.28 -10.43 -2.14
N LEU A 74 -19.04 -9.62 -3.19
CA LEU A 74 -19.74 -8.35 -3.40
C LEU A 74 -21.13 -8.53 -4.03
N LYS A 75 -21.47 -9.72 -4.54
CA LYS A 75 -22.72 -10.01 -5.28
C LYS A 75 -23.98 -9.48 -4.61
N SER A 76 -24.14 -9.71 -3.31
CA SER A 76 -25.31 -9.23 -2.56
C SER A 76 -25.39 -7.70 -2.48
N GLN A 77 -24.27 -6.98 -2.54
CA GLN A 77 -24.27 -5.52 -2.60
C GLN A 77 -24.50 -5.02 -4.03
N LEU A 78 -23.81 -5.61 -5.00
CA LEU A 78 -23.91 -5.26 -6.43
C LEU A 78 -25.34 -5.38 -6.95
N GLN A 79 -26.04 -6.49 -6.67
CA GLN A 79 -27.45 -6.71 -7.06
C GLN A 79 -28.42 -5.64 -6.50
N ARG A 80 -28.08 -4.97 -5.39
CA ARG A 80 -28.92 -3.93 -4.78
C ARG A 80 -28.66 -2.52 -5.33
N THR A 81 -27.57 -2.32 -6.08
CA THR A 81 -27.24 -1.00 -6.65
C THR A 81 -28.06 -0.67 -7.89
N LYS A 82 -28.31 0.62 -8.10
CA LYS A 82 -29.15 1.16 -9.18
C LYS A 82 -28.44 2.16 -10.10
N SER A 83 -27.15 2.38 -9.91
CA SER A 83 -26.33 3.27 -10.74
C SER A 83 -24.87 2.80 -10.78
N VAL A 84 -24.16 3.13 -11.86
CA VAL A 84 -22.71 2.87 -12.00
C VAL A 84 -21.95 3.52 -10.84
N ASP A 85 -22.26 4.77 -10.50
CA ASP A 85 -21.74 5.46 -9.33
C ASP A 85 -21.86 4.67 -8.01
N SER A 86 -23.00 4.01 -7.79
CA SER A 86 -23.21 3.19 -6.58
C SER A 86 -22.35 1.92 -6.60
N VAL A 87 -22.07 1.36 -7.79
CA VAL A 87 -21.17 0.22 -7.97
C VAL A 87 -19.72 0.64 -7.71
N LEU A 88 -19.28 1.77 -8.27
CA LEU A 88 -17.92 2.29 -8.06
C LEU A 88 -17.62 2.50 -6.56
N LYS A 89 -18.56 3.08 -5.80
CA LYS A 89 -18.46 3.22 -4.33
C LYS A 89 -18.37 1.91 -3.54
N ILE A 90 -18.74 0.77 -4.13
CA ILE A 90 -18.47 -0.55 -3.54
C ILE A 90 -17.04 -0.98 -3.88
N VAL A 91 -16.61 -0.82 -5.13
CA VAL A 91 -15.27 -1.21 -5.60
C VAL A 91 -14.16 -0.34 -5.00
N GLU A 92 -14.42 0.93 -4.72
CA GLU A 92 -13.53 1.82 -3.96
C GLU A 92 -13.09 1.21 -2.61
N LYS A 93 -13.94 0.38 -1.99
CA LYS A 93 -13.63 -0.31 -0.71
C LYS A 93 -12.62 -1.45 -0.86
N LYS A 94 -12.39 -1.93 -2.09
CA LYS A 94 -11.32 -2.88 -2.43
C LYS A 94 -9.97 -2.19 -2.66
N CYS A 95 -9.96 -0.86 -2.75
CA CYS A 95 -8.74 -0.08 -2.88
C CYS A 95 -8.29 0.51 -1.53
N ASN A 96 -7.01 0.84 -1.44
CA ASN A 96 -6.40 1.61 -0.37
C ASN A 96 -5.23 2.45 -0.92
N ILE A 97 -4.55 3.25 -0.10
CA ILE A 97 -3.46 4.14 -0.57
C ILE A 97 -2.24 3.43 -1.19
N VAL A 98 -2.16 2.09 -1.17
CA VAL A 98 -1.07 1.29 -1.76
C VAL A 98 -1.54 0.13 -2.64
N ASN A 99 -2.85 -0.11 -2.77
CA ASN A 99 -3.44 -1.13 -3.64
C ASN A 99 -4.64 -0.52 -4.39
N VAL A 100 -4.52 -0.50 -5.72
CA VAL A 100 -5.55 0.00 -6.66
C VAL A 100 -5.94 -1.05 -7.72
N ALA A 101 -5.63 -2.33 -7.49
CA ALA A 101 -5.84 -3.41 -8.46
C ALA A 101 -7.30 -3.55 -8.93
N ALA A 102 -8.27 -3.19 -8.07
CA ALA A 102 -9.68 -3.18 -8.43
C ALA A 102 -10.02 -2.13 -9.50
N MET A 103 -9.39 -0.95 -9.45
CA MET A 103 -9.59 0.13 -10.44
C MET A 103 -8.84 -0.16 -11.74
N GLU A 104 -7.63 -0.74 -11.64
CA GLU A 104 -6.87 -1.26 -12.77
C GLU A 104 -7.66 -2.32 -13.55
N THR A 105 -8.26 -3.28 -12.83
CA THR A 105 -9.05 -4.36 -13.42
C THR A 105 -10.26 -3.83 -14.20
N ILE A 106 -10.91 -2.78 -13.70
CA ILE A 106 -11.99 -2.09 -14.43
C ILE A 106 -11.42 -1.34 -15.65
N ALA A 107 -10.32 -0.60 -15.50
CA ALA A 107 -9.71 0.16 -16.60
C ALA A 107 -9.34 -0.75 -17.77
N ASN A 108 -8.67 -1.87 -17.48
CA ASN A 108 -8.29 -2.89 -18.47
C ASN A 108 -9.52 -3.58 -19.08
N ARG A 109 -10.58 -3.84 -18.30
CA ARG A 109 -11.80 -4.53 -18.80
C ARG A 109 -12.51 -3.73 -19.90
N TYR A 110 -12.47 -2.40 -19.82
CA TYR A 110 -13.14 -1.49 -20.75
C TYR A 110 -12.17 -0.75 -21.70
N ASP A 111 -10.89 -1.15 -21.73
CA ASP A 111 -9.83 -0.57 -22.57
C ASP A 111 -9.72 0.96 -22.43
N LEU A 112 -9.78 1.45 -21.19
CA LEU A 112 -9.82 2.87 -20.87
C LEU A 112 -8.40 3.44 -20.82
N GLU A 113 -7.85 3.86 -21.96
CA GLU A 113 -6.47 4.38 -22.09
C GLU A 113 -6.12 5.42 -21.00
N ASP A 114 -6.97 6.43 -20.80
CA ASP A 114 -6.80 7.43 -19.72
C ASP A 114 -6.77 6.81 -18.32
N GLY A 115 -7.61 5.80 -18.07
CA GLY A 115 -7.69 5.10 -16.79
C GLY A 115 -6.48 4.19 -16.54
N ILE A 116 -6.01 3.50 -17.58
CA ILE A 116 -4.81 2.65 -17.54
C ILE A 116 -3.57 3.51 -17.28
N ASN A 117 -3.45 4.65 -17.98
CA ASN A 117 -2.39 5.62 -17.75
C ASN A 117 -2.44 6.22 -16.33
N LEU A 118 -3.63 6.62 -15.85
CA LEU A 118 -3.82 7.14 -14.50
C LEU A 118 -3.45 6.13 -13.40
N VAL A 119 -3.79 4.85 -13.60
CA VAL A 119 -3.36 3.74 -12.73
C VAL A 119 -1.84 3.58 -12.74
N SER A 120 -1.21 3.62 -13.92
CA SER A 120 0.25 3.50 -14.06
C SER A 120 0.99 4.63 -13.31
N ILE A 121 0.56 5.88 -13.51
CA ILE A 121 1.10 7.05 -12.79
C ILE A 121 0.95 6.88 -11.27
N TYR A 122 -0.23 6.43 -10.80
CA TYR A 122 -0.46 6.25 -9.37
C TYR A 122 0.34 5.06 -8.78
N LYS A 123 0.62 4.01 -9.55
CA LYS A 123 1.50 2.90 -9.13
C LYS A 123 2.95 3.35 -8.90
N GLU A 124 3.50 4.21 -9.74
CA GLU A 124 4.84 4.76 -9.51
C GLU A 124 4.87 5.70 -8.29
N GLU A 125 3.79 6.44 -8.02
CA GLU A 125 3.62 7.20 -6.77
C GLU A 125 3.53 6.28 -5.53
N ILE A 126 2.80 5.16 -5.60
CA ILE A 126 2.76 4.14 -4.54
C ILE A 126 4.16 3.57 -4.26
N LYS A 127 4.90 3.22 -5.31
CA LYS A 127 6.25 2.65 -5.22
C LYS A 127 7.23 3.65 -4.60
N LYS A 128 7.23 4.90 -5.05
CA LYS A 128 8.05 5.95 -4.44
C LYS A 128 7.69 6.15 -2.96
N PHE A 129 6.40 6.32 -2.66
CA PHE A 129 5.91 6.50 -1.30
C PHE A 129 6.31 5.34 -0.36
N SER A 130 6.17 4.09 -0.83
CA SER A 130 6.42 2.91 0.00
C SER A 130 7.91 2.71 0.33
N ASN A 131 8.79 3.09 -0.61
CA ASN A 131 10.24 3.09 -0.43
C ASN A 131 10.74 4.22 0.51
N GLU A 132 9.99 5.31 0.67
CA GLU A 132 10.35 6.44 1.54
C GLU A 132 9.66 6.39 2.92
N MET A 133 8.51 5.73 3.04
CA MET A 133 7.67 5.76 4.23
C MET A 133 8.05 4.70 5.29
N LYS A 134 8.68 5.12 6.39
CA LYS A 134 8.92 4.25 7.56
C LYS A 134 7.64 3.79 8.24
N LEU A 135 7.59 2.52 8.67
CA LEU A 135 6.42 1.93 9.32
C LEU A 135 5.96 2.69 10.56
N THR A 136 6.89 3.21 11.37
CA THR A 136 6.62 4.05 12.55
C THR A 136 5.58 5.15 12.28
N PHE A 137 5.58 5.76 11.09
CA PHE A 137 4.64 6.84 10.75
C PHE A 137 3.29 6.36 10.21
N THR A 138 3.22 5.09 9.80
CA THR A 138 1.97 4.41 9.38
C THR A 138 1.18 3.80 10.54
N LEU A 139 1.82 3.64 11.71
CA LEU A 139 1.22 2.99 12.89
C LEU A 139 -0.10 3.64 13.29
N ASN A 140 -1.10 2.79 13.52
CA ASN A 140 -2.48 3.12 13.89
C ASN A 140 -3.23 4.00 12.87
N ARG A 141 -2.64 4.31 11.71
CA ARG A 141 -3.33 4.98 10.60
C ARG A 141 -4.14 3.97 9.81
N LYS A 142 -5.30 4.42 9.30
CA LYS A 142 -6.07 3.66 8.31
C LYS A 142 -5.44 3.84 6.93
N ILE A 143 -5.04 2.73 6.32
CA ILE A 143 -4.48 2.69 4.95
C ILE A 143 -5.64 2.71 3.94
N SER A 144 -6.78 2.10 4.25
CA SER A 144 -8.01 2.27 3.46
C SER A 144 -8.80 3.51 3.89
N LEU A 145 -9.40 4.21 2.92
CA LEU A 145 -10.39 5.27 3.17
C LEU A 145 -11.72 4.70 3.69
N ALA A 146 -12.03 3.44 3.37
CA ALA A 146 -13.28 2.82 3.77
C ALA A 146 -13.27 2.46 5.27
N SER A 147 -14.32 2.88 5.99
CA SER A 147 -14.61 2.29 7.30
C SER A 147 -15.27 0.93 7.08
N SER A 148 -14.43 -0.10 7.07
CA SER A 148 -14.70 -1.48 6.70
C SER A 148 -15.60 -2.23 7.70
N SER A 149 -16.91 -2.04 7.56
CA SER A 149 -17.95 -2.81 8.26
C SER A 149 -19.02 -3.41 7.33
N SER A 150 -18.89 -3.26 6.01
CA SER A 150 -19.96 -3.57 5.04
C SER A 150 -19.63 -4.66 4.01
N LEU A 151 -18.42 -5.23 4.02
CA LEU A 151 -18.06 -6.36 3.17
C LEU A 151 -18.04 -7.65 3.99
N THR A 152 -18.42 -8.78 3.37
CA THR A 152 -18.27 -10.13 3.94
C THR A 152 -16.81 -10.59 3.79
N CYS A 153 -15.89 -9.84 4.38
CA CYS A 153 -14.47 -10.11 4.41
C CYS A 153 -14.05 -10.52 5.82
N GLU A 154 -13.20 -11.54 5.91
CA GLU A 154 -12.57 -11.94 7.15
C GLU A 154 -11.29 -11.13 7.40
N LYS A 155 -10.83 -11.14 8.65
CA LYS A 155 -9.58 -10.52 9.06
C LYS A 155 -8.44 -11.53 9.09
N ILE A 156 -7.34 -11.22 8.43
CA ILE A 156 -6.07 -11.91 8.59
C ILE A 156 -5.15 -11.00 9.44
N GLY A 157 -4.52 -11.58 10.46
CA GLY A 157 -3.57 -10.89 11.32
C GLY A 157 -2.18 -11.48 11.17
N PHE A 158 -1.21 -10.66 10.76
CA PHE A 158 0.22 -11.02 10.80
C PHE A 158 0.87 -10.39 12.01
N LEU A 159 1.47 -11.21 12.87
CA LEU A 159 2.29 -10.76 13.99
C LEU A 159 3.76 -10.93 13.62
N LEU A 160 4.49 -9.84 13.49
CA LEU A 160 5.89 -9.82 13.06
C LEU A 160 6.76 -9.28 14.20
N ASP A 161 7.79 -10.03 14.57
CA ASP A 161 8.79 -9.64 15.58
C ASP A 161 9.79 -8.62 14.99
N TRP A 162 9.25 -7.48 14.57
CA TRP A 162 9.91 -6.38 13.87
C TRP A 162 9.80 -5.11 14.71
N GLU A 163 10.81 -4.23 14.65
CA GLU A 163 10.74 -2.88 15.22
C GLU A 163 10.37 -1.85 14.12
N PRO A 164 9.22 -1.14 14.22
CA PRO A 164 8.78 -0.16 13.23
C PRO A 164 9.74 0.96 12.81
N SER A 165 10.84 1.22 13.51
CA SER A 165 11.83 2.24 13.10
C SER A 165 12.74 1.79 11.96
N ASP A 166 12.91 0.49 11.83
CA ASP A 166 13.93 -0.17 11.03
C ASP A 166 13.37 -0.67 9.69
N HIS A 167 12.05 -0.62 9.56
CA HIS A 167 11.28 -1.11 8.42
C HIS A 167 10.49 -0.02 7.68
N LEU A 168 10.30 -0.25 6.39
CA LEU A 168 9.57 0.59 5.44
C LEU A 168 8.20 -0.02 5.10
N LEU A 169 7.31 0.79 4.52
CA LEU A 169 6.03 0.30 4.00
C LEU A 169 6.22 -0.68 2.83
N GLU A 170 7.32 -0.56 2.10
CA GLU A 170 7.71 -1.55 1.07
C GLU A 170 7.98 -2.93 1.66
N ASP A 171 8.57 -3.06 2.86
CA ASP A 171 8.80 -4.37 3.49
C ASP A 171 7.47 -5.13 3.72
N ILE A 172 6.40 -4.40 4.02
CA ILE A 172 5.05 -4.95 4.19
C ILE A 172 4.45 -5.36 2.85
N ARG A 173 4.68 -4.59 1.78
CA ARG A 173 4.23 -4.93 0.43
C ARG A 173 4.91 -6.20 -0.05
N LEU A 174 6.25 -6.25 0.02
CA LEU A 174 7.05 -7.42 -0.34
C LEU A 174 6.72 -8.65 0.51
N LEU A 175 6.41 -8.47 1.80
CA LEU A 175 5.94 -9.56 2.66
C LEU A 175 4.59 -10.14 2.17
N LEU A 176 3.64 -9.29 1.79
CA LEU A 176 2.31 -9.73 1.34
C LEU A 176 2.38 -10.38 -0.06
N GLU A 177 3.16 -9.78 -0.96
CA GLU A 177 3.49 -10.36 -2.28
C GLU A 177 4.14 -11.74 -2.10
N ARG A 178 5.10 -11.88 -1.19
CA ARG A 178 5.70 -13.19 -0.88
C ARG A 178 4.72 -14.17 -0.21
N ALA A 179 3.89 -13.70 0.73
CA ALA A 179 3.01 -14.55 1.51
C ALA A 179 1.88 -15.16 0.67
N PHE A 180 1.42 -14.45 -0.36
CA PHE A 180 0.19 -14.75 -1.07
C PHE A 180 0.34 -14.84 -2.60
N ASP A 181 1.53 -14.57 -3.14
CA ASP A 181 1.84 -14.64 -4.57
C ASP A 181 0.76 -13.92 -5.42
N ASP A 182 0.13 -14.59 -6.39
CA ASP A 182 -0.97 -14.06 -7.19
C ASP A 182 -2.17 -13.53 -6.38
N LEU A 183 -2.42 -14.06 -5.17
CA LEU A 183 -3.52 -13.63 -4.29
C LEU A 183 -3.22 -12.34 -3.50
N ALA A 184 -2.00 -11.80 -3.54
CA ALA A 184 -1.64 -10.61 -2.77
C ALA A 184 -2.54 -9.39 -3.07
N ASN A 185 -3.03 -9.26 -4.30
CA ASN A 185 -3.94 -8.18 -4.71
C ASN A 185 -5.35 -8.28 -4.09
N GLU A 186 -5.80 -9.48 -3.70
CA GLU A 186 -7.07 -9.70 -3.00
C GLU A 186 -7.02 -9.33 -1.51
N VAL A 187 -5.81 -9.15 -0.98
CA VAL A 187 -5.57 -8.83 0.43
C VAL A 187 -5.39 -7.34 0.63
N VAL A 188 -6.36 -6.71 1.31
CA VAL A 188 -6.37 -5.26 1.54
C VAL A 188 -5.89 -4.97 2.95
N VAL A 189 -4.70 -4.37 3.08
CA VAL A 189 -4.19 -3.88 4.37
C VAL A 189 -5.12 -2.79 4.92
N GLN A 190 -5.59 -2.98 6.16
CA GLN A 190 -6.48 -2.05 6.86
C GLN A 190 -5.66 -1.07 7.73
N THR A 191 -4.89 -1.63 8.66
CA THR A 191 -4.11 -0.90 9.67
C THR A 191 -2.88 -1.71 10.05
N ILE A 192 -1.78 -1.01 10.33
CA ILE A 192 -0.58 -1.56 10.97
C ILE A 192 -0.56 -1.02 12.39
N GLN A 193 -0.36 -1.87 13.40
CA GLN A 193 -0.42 -1.53 14.82
C GLN A 193 0.89 -1.93 15.51
N LYS A 194 1.33 -1.13 16.50
CA LYS A 194 2.49 -1.47 17.35
C LYS A 194 2.00 -1.95 18.72
N ALA A 195 2.47 -3.12 19.12
CA ALA A 195 2.43 -3.63 20.48
C ALA A 195 3.87 -3.87 20.96
N ASN A 196 4.19 -5.07 21.47
CA ASN A 196 5.58 -5.53 21.64
C ASN A 196 6.23 -5.91 20.29
N SER A 197 5.44 -5.92 19.23
CA SER A 197 5.75 -6.39 17.87
C SER A 197 4.80 -5.67 16.88
N ILE A 198 4.95 -5.90 15.57
CA ILE A 198 4.06 -5.33 14.55
C ILE A 198 2.87 -6.26 14.31
N LEU A 199 1.65 -5.74 14.43
CA LEU A 199 0.43 -6.42 14.00
C LEU A 199 -0.10 -5.75 12.72
N ILE A 200 -0.05 -6.47 11.60
CA ILE A 200 -0.73 -6.07 10.36
C ILE A 200 -2.12 -6.69 10.37
N ILE A 201 -3.15 -5.87 10.20
CA ILE A 201 -4.53 -6.32 10.01
C ILE A 201 -4.90 -6.13 8.56
N CYS A 202 -5.20 -7.23 7.88
CA CYS A 202 -5.64 -7.27 6.49
C CYS A 202 -7.08 -7.79 6.40
N TYR A 203 -7.78 -7.43 5.32
CA TYR A 203 -9.02 -8.07 4.91
C TYR A 203 -8.81 -8.94 3.68
N ALA A 204 -9.49 -10.08 3.68
CA ALA A 204 -9.58 -10.96 2.52
C ALA A 204 -11.02 -11.51 2.36
N PRO A 205 -11.44 -11.92 1.15
CA PRO A 205 -12.69 -12.66 0.95
C PRO A 205 -12.70 -13.97 1.74
N LEU A 206 -13.81 -14.26 2.44
CA LEU A 206 -13.95 -15.48 3.27
C LEU A 206 -13.61 -16.78 2.49
N TYR A 207 -13.96 -16.86 1.21
CA TYR A 207 -13.73 -18.06 0.40
C TYR A 207 -12.25 -18.31 0.06
N LEU A 208 -11.37 -17.30 0.17
CA LEU A 208 -9.93 -17.43 -0.05
C LEU A 208 -9.15 -17.78 1.22
N MET A 209 -9.76 -17.71 2.41
CA MET A 209 -9.06 -17.81 3.69
C MET A 209 -8.22 -19.09 3.84
N ASN A 210 -8.72 -20.23 3.37
CA ASN A 210 -7.97 -21.50 3.42
C ASN A 210 -6.77 -21.51 2.45
N ALA A 211 -6.91 -20.91 1.26
CA ALA A 211 -5.82 -20.81 0.29
C ALA A 211 -4.73 -19.88 0.81
N LEU A 212 -5.11 -18.66 1.21
CA LEU A 212 -4.23 -17.66 1.81
C LEU A 212 -3.45 -18.21 3.03
N PHE A 213 -4.11 -19.00 3.88
CA PHE A 213 -3.45 -19.63 5.03
C PHE A 213 -2.41 -20.69 4.62
N LEU A 214 -2.72 -21.54 3.64
CA LEU A 214 -1.79 -22.55 3.13
C LEU A 214 -0.58 -21.92 2.42
N GLU A 215 -0.82 -20.87 1.63
CA GLU A 215 0.19 -20.15 0.85
C GLU A 215 1.15 -19.39 1.77
N ALA A 216 0.62 -18.68 2.77
CA ALA A 216 1.43 -18.03 3.80
C ALA A 216 2.27 -19.06 4.60
N GLN A 217 1.72 -20.25 4.90
CA GLN A 217 2.48 -21.33 5.55
C GLN A 217 3.57 -21.96 4.68
N ALA A 218 3.44 -21.91 3.35
CA ALA A 218 4.41 -22.44 2.41
C ALA A 218 5.54 -21.45 2.11
N ASN A 219 5.21 -20.16 1.99
CA ASN A 219 6.10 -19.14 1.45
C ASN A 219 6.83 -18.32 2.54
N LEU A 220 6.29 -18.26 3.76
CA LEU A 220 6.91 -17.58 4.90
C LEU A 220 7.76 -18.56 5.74
N PRO A 221 8.95 -18.13 6.20
CA PRO A 221 9.74 -18.93 7.13
C PRO A 221 9.01 -19.11 8.47
N ARG A 222 9.30 -20.24 9.14
CA ARG A 222 8.82 -20.55 10.50
C ARG A 222 9.80 -20.07 11.56
#